data_AF-G8TIF2-F1
#
_entry.id   AF-G8TIF2-F1
#
_cell.length_a   1.000
_cell.length_b   1.000
_cell.length_c   1.000
_cell.angle_alpha   90.00
_cell.angle_beta   90.00
_cell.angle_gamma   90.00
#
_symmetry.space_group_name_H-M   'P 1'
#
loop_
_entity.id
_entity.type
_entity.pdbx_description
1 polymer ?
#
loop_
_entity_poly.entity_id
_entity_poly.type
_entity_poly.pdbx_seq_one_letter_code
_entity_poly.pdbx_strand_id
1 'polypeptide(L)'
;MKLAEAQQQFIASWGAFGTHWGINRTMAQIHALLMISPDPLSQDEIMEQLSISRGNVNMNIRDLIDWGLVSRVLIQGERKEFFSAEKDIWKVATQIVKERKKRELDPMLRLLDQLEDIEGDKKDKHAKQFTETIGNIRKFGQQADKMLDTMVKADENWFLGSLLKFFK
;
A
#
# COMPACT_ATOMS: atom_id res chain seq x y z
N MET A 1 8.52 26.73 14.19
CA MET A 1 8.95 25.33 14.02
C MET A 1 10.17 25.33 13.10
N LYS A 2 11.26 24.70 13.53
CA LYS A 2 12.46 24.49 12.71
C LYS A 2 12.24 23.31 11.74
N LEU A 3 13.02 23.22 10.66
CA LEU A 3 12.91 22.13 9.68
C LEU A 3 12.96 20.74 10.35
N ALA A 4 13.94 20.51 11.23
CA ALA A 4 14.09 19.24 11.93
C ALA A 4 12.85 18.84 12.75
N GLU A 5 12.21 19.81 13.41
CA GLU A 5 10.97 19.59 14.16
C GLU A 5 9.82 19.20 13.23
N ALA A 6 9.70 19.88 12.08
CA ALA A 6 8.67 19.58 11.08
C ALA A 6 8.85 18.17 10.47
N GLN A 7 10.09 17.77 10.19
CA GLN A 7 10.41 16.44 9.68
C GLN A 7 10.08 15.35 10.70
N GLN A 8 10.47 15.53 11.97
CA GLN A 8 10.11 14.60 13.04
C GLN A 8 8.60 14.49 13.22
N GLN A 9 7.89 15.62 13.20
CA GLN A 9 6.43 15.62 13.29
C GLN A 9 5.80 14.88 12.11
N PHE A 10 6.28 15.12 10.88
CA PHE A 10 5.81 14.41 9.69
C PHE A 10 6.01 12.90 9.83
N ILE A 11 7.23 12.45 10.14
CA ILE A 11 7.55 11.02 10.30
C ILE A 11 6.65 10.38 11.37
N ALA A 12 6.49 11.03 12.53
CA ALA A 12 5.68 10.52 13.63
C ALA A 12 4.20 10.42 13.24
N SER A 13 3.63 11.48 12.65
CA SER A 13 2.24 11.52 12.20
C SER A 13 1.98 10.53 11.07
N TRP A 14 2.89 10.41 10.10
CA TRP A 14 2.77 9.45 9.00
C TRP A 14 2.78 8.00 9.50
N GLY A 15 3.63 7.69 10.48
CA GLY A 15 3.62 6.40 11.18
C GLY A 15 2.27 6.10 11.85
N ALA A 16 1.70 7.10 12.52
CA ALA A 16 0.37 6.97 13.15
C ALA A 16 -0.73 6.77 12.10
N PHE A 17 -0.72 7.53 11.00
CA PHE A 17 -1.68 7.35 9.91
C PHE A 17 -1.59 5.95 9.31
N GLY A 18 -0.38 5.45 9.03
CA GLY A 18 -0.17 4.10 8.53
C GLY A 18 -0.84 3.04 9.43
N THR A 19 -0.75 3.21 10.76
CA THR A 19 -1.33 2.27 11.72
C THR A 19 -2.86 2.19 11.60
N HIS A 20 -3.55 3.32 11.43
CA HIS A 20 -5.00 3.35 11.22
C HIS A 20 -5.45 2.65 9.93
N TRP A 21 -4.55 2.54 8.96
CA TRP A 21 -4.77 1.89 7.67
C TRP A 21 -4.24 0.45 7.65
N GLY A 22 -3.90 -0.12 8.81
CA GLY A 22 -3.40 -1.50 8.94
C GLY A 22 -1.96 -1.69 8.47
N ILE A 23 -1.17 -0.63 8.37
CA ILE A 23 0.26 -0.67 8.02
C ILE A 23 1.09 -0.65 9.30
N ASN A 24 2.18 -1.42 9.32
CA ASN A 24 3.14 -1.37 10.42
C ASN A 24 3.68 0.06 10.62
N ARG A 25 3.62 0.57 11.86
CA ARG A 25 4.05 1.93 12.20
C ARG A 25 5.48 2.22 11.78
N THR A 26 6.42 1.30 12.05
CA THR A 26 7.83 1.51 11.73
C THR A 26 8.09 1.47 10.23
N MET A 27 7.38 0.60 9.50
CA MET A 27 7.41 0.59 8.03
C MET A 27 7.03 1.95 7.47
N ALA A 28 5.92 2.52 7.95
CA ALA A 28 5.46 3.84 7.53
C ALA A 28 6.46 4.95 7.92
N GLN A 29 7.09 4.88 9.09
CA GLN A 29 8.11 5.85 9.51
C GLN A 29 9.38 5.79 8.66
N ILE A 30 9.87 4.59 8.32
CA ILE A 30 11.02 4.42 7.43
C ILE A 30 10.69 4.97 6.04
N HIS A 31 9.51 4.66 5.51
CA HIS A 31 9.08 5.20 4.23
C HIS A 31 8.98 6.74 4.25
N ALA A 32 8.38 7.30 5.30
CA ALA A 32 8.27 8.75 5.48
C ALA A 32 9.65 9.40 5.51
N LEU A 33 10.60 8.84 6.28
CA LEU A 33 11.96 9.33 6.35
C LEU A 33 12.60 9.34 4.95
N LEU A 34 12.62 8.21 4.26
CA LEU A 34 13.24 8.09 2.94
C LEU A 34 12.58 8.98 1.87
N MET A 35 11.27 9.24 1.99
CA MET A 35 10.52 10.11 1.06
C MET A 35 10.94 11.57 1.17
N ILE A 36 11.27 12.05 2.37
CA ILE A 36 11.71 13.43 2.61
C ILE A 36 13.23 13.58 2.59
N SER A 37 13.99 12.49 2.49
CA SER A 37 15.44 12.52 2.37
C SER A 37 15.85 12.91 0.94
N PRO A 38 16.70 13.95 0.77
CA PRO A 38 17.20 14.30 -0.55
C PRO A 38 18.08 13.18 -1.12
N ASP A 39 18.96 12.62 -0.29
CA ASP A 39 19.93 11.60 -0.64
C ASP A 39 19.53 10.21 -0.13
N PRO A 40 20.00 9.12 -0.76
CA PRO A 40 19.83 7.77 -0.25
C PRO A 40 20.43 7.62 1.15
N LEU A 41 19.74 6.92 2.04
CA LEU A 41 20.23 6.67 3.40
C LEU A 41 20.73 5.23 3.54
N SER A 42 21.84 5.07 4.27
CA SER A 42 22.31 3.78 4.72
C SER A 42 21.45 3.24 5.86
N GLN A 43 21.57 1.93 6.10
CA GLN A 43 20.89 1.30 7.23
C GLN A 43 21.24 1.94 8.58
N ASP A 44 22.51 2.30 8.79
CA ASP A 44 22.97 2.89 10.06
C ASP A 44 22.33 4.26 10.29
N GLU A 45 22.20 5.08 9.24
CA GLU A 45 21.54 6.40 9.31
C GLU A 45 20.05 6.27 9.60
N ILE A 46 19.35 5.29 9.02
CA ILE A 46 17.93 5.04 9.32
C ILE A 46 17.78 4.63 10.78
N MET A 47 18.66 3.76 11.29
CA MET A 47 18.65 3.34 12.70
C MET A 47 18.83 4.53 13.64
N GLU A 48 19.80 5.41 13.35
CA GLU A 48 20.09 6.58 14.16
C GLU A 48 18.93 7.57 14.15
N GLN A 49 18.43 7.94 12.97
CA GLN A 49 17.38 8.96 12.83
C GLN A 49 16.03 8.52 13.41
N LEU A 50 15.72 7.22 13.38
CA LEU A 50 14.45 6.70 13.90
C LEU A 50 14.58 6.03 15.27
N SER A 51 15.81 5.89 15.80
CA SER A 51 16.08 5.20 17.07
C SER A 51 15.51 3.77 17.11
N ILE A 52 15.73 3.00 16.04
CA ILE A 52 15.25 1.62 15.89
C ILE A 52 16.40 0.64 15.65
N SER A 53 16.18 -0.64 15.97
CA SER A 53 17.22 -1.67 15.86
C SER A 53 17.52 -2.06 14.41
N ARG A 54 18.73 -2.58 14.17
CA ARG A 54 19.17 -3.09 12.87
C ARG A 54 18.20 -4.12 12.28
N GLY A 55 17.76 -5.07 13.10
CA GLY A 55 16.80 -6.09 12.71
C GLY A 55 15.45 -5.50 12.30
N ASN A 56 14.98 -4.47 13.01
CA ASN A 56 13.74 -3.79 12.69
C ASN A 56 13.85 -3.02 11.36
N VAL A 57 14.97 -2.32 11.10
CA VAL A 57 15.22 -1.69 9.80
C VAL A 57 15.23 -2.72 8.68
N ASN A 58 15.97 -3.83 8.83
CA ASN A 58 16.08 -4.87 7.80
C ASN A 58 14.73 -5.47 7.41
N MET A 59 13.89 -5.77 8.40
CA MET A 59 12.56 -6.32 8.18
C MET A 59 11.71 -5.34 7.36
N ASN A 60 11.58 -4.11 7.84
CA ASN A 60 10.70 -3.13 7.21
C ASN A 60 11.22 -2.63 5.86
N ILE A 61 12.54 -2.52 5.66
CA ILE A 61 13.12 -2.18 4.35
C ILE A 61 12.86 -3.29 3.33
N ARG A 62 12.98 -4.56 3.73
CA ARG A 62 12.62 -5.67 2.85
C ARG A 62 11.15 -5.60 2.46
N ASP A 63 10.26 -5.38 3.43
CA ASP A 63 8.84 -5.23 3.15
C ASP A 63 8.59 -4.04 2.20
N LEU A 64 9.22 -2.88 2.44
CA LEU A 64 9.08 -1.72 1.56
C LEU A 64 9.59 -1.96 0.13
N ILE A 65 10.65 -2.75 -0.02
CA ILE A 65 11.15 -3.20 -1.33
C ILE A 65 10.16 -4.15 -2.00
N ASP A 66 9.61 -5.11 -1.25
CA ASP A 66 8.62 -6.07 -1.75
C ASP A 66 7.31 -5.38 -2.17
N TRP A 67 6.95 -4.28 -1.50
CA TRP A 67 5.86 -3.39 -1.88
C TRP A 67 6.20 -2.46 -3.06
N GLY A 68 7.47 -2.40 -3.48
CA GLY A 68 7.94 -1.53 -4.57
C GLY A 68 7.99 -0.05 -4.21
N LEU A 69 8.01 0.30 -2.92
CA LEU A 69 8.03 1.68 -2.43
C LEU A 69 9.45 2.20 -2.15
N VAL A 70 10.39 1.29 -1.91
CA VAL A 70 11.80 1.57 -1.66
C VAL A 70 12.67 0.75 -2.61
N SER A 71 13.80 1.31 -3.00
CA SER A 71 14.82 0.65 -3.82
C SER A 71 16.18 0.69 -3.15
N ARG A 72 17.03 -0.29 -3.48
CA ARG A 72 18.45 -0.27 -3.11
C ARG A 72 19.23 0.60 -4.08
N VAL A 73 20.13 1.41 -3.55
CA VAL A 73 21.02 2.28 -4.32
C VAL A 73 22.45 1.84 -4.10
N LEU A 74 23.19 1.63 -5.18
CA LEU A 74 24.61 1.32 -5.16
C LEU A 74 25.40 2.62 -5.30
N ILE A 75 26.26 2.91 -4.33
CA ILE A 75 27.16 4.07 -4.35
C ILE A 75 28.59 3.55 -4.55
N GLN A 76 29.27 4.05 -5.57
CA GLN A 76 30.62 3.60 -5.91
C GLN A 76 31.61 3.93 -4.79
N GLY A 77 32.41 2.94 -4.39
CA GLY A 77 33.40 3.09 -3.32
C GLY A 77 32.84 2.82 -1.92
N GLU A 78 31.52 2.79 -1.78
CA GLU A 78 30.88 2.44 -0.52
C GLU A 78 30.69 0.92 -0.38
N ARG A 79 30.92 0.41 0.84
CA ARG A 79 30.65 -0.98 1.18
C ARG A 79 29.27 -1.19 1.80
N LYS A 80 28.58 -0.09 2.15
CA LYS A 80 27.26 -0.10 2.78
C LYS A 80 26.17 -0.18 1.72
N GLU A 81 25.02 -0.71 2.11
CA GLU A 81 23.79 -0.59 1.32
C GLU A 81 23.09 0.74 1.63
N PHE A 82 22.58 1.38 0.58
CA PHE A 82 21.80 2.60 0.66
C PHE A 82 20.39 2.36 0.09
N PHE A 83 19.43 3.16 0.56
CA PHE A 83 18.02 3.02 0.22
C PHE A 83 17.42 4.36 -0.15
N SER A 84 16.49 4.34 -1.12
CA SER A 84 15.74 5.53 -1.54
C SER A 84 14.28 5.16 -1.82
N ALA A 85 13.37 6.07 -1.49
CA ALA A 85 11.94 5.90 -1.73
C ALA A 85 11.49 6.65 -3.00
N GLU A 86 10.37 6.21 -3.58
CA GLU A 86 9.66 7.00 -4.58
C GLU A 86 9.15 8.31 -3.95
N LYS A 87 9.38 9.43 -4.65
CA LYS A 87 9.06 10.79 -4.16
C LYS A 87 7.77 11.33 -4.80
N ASP A 88 7.36 10.77 -5.92
CA ASP A 88 6.09 11.08 -6.58
C ASP A 88 4.94 10.41 -5.82
N ILE A 89 4.11 11.21 -5.16
CA ILE A 89 3.00 10.74 -4.33
C ILE A 89 1.94 10.01 -5.15
N TRP A 90 1.72 10.39 -6.42
CA TRP A 90 0.79 9.67 -7.29
C TRP A 90 1.28 8.25 -7.57
N LYS A 91 2.58 8.09 -7.84
CA LYS A 91 3.19 6.76 -8.01
C LYS A 91 3.16 5.94 -6.73
N VAL A 92 3.46 6.55 -5.59
CA VAL A 92 3.35 5.89 -4.26
C VAL A 92 1.93 5.37 -4.04
N ALA A 93 0.91 6.23 -4.23
CA ALA A 93 -0.49 5.85 -4.03
C ALA A 93 -0.92 4.74 -5.00
N THR A 94 -0.57 4.87 -6.28
CA THR A 94 -0.87 3.87 -7.32
C THR A 94 -0.22 2.52 -7.01
N GLN A 95 1.04 2.54 -6.56
CA GLN A 95 1.77 1.34 -6.18
C GLN A 95 1.15 0.65 -4.95
N ILE A 96 0.74 1.43 -3.93
CA ILE A 96 0.03 0.90 -2.75
C ILE A 96 -1.30 0.24 -3.18
N VAL A 97 -2.08 0.91 -4.02
CA VAL A 97 -3.37 0.38 -4.52
C VAL A 97 -3.16 -0.93 -5.28
N LYS A 98 -2.18 -0.96 -6.17
CA LYS A 98 -1.83 -2.16 -6.94
C LYS A 98 -1.45 -3.32 -6.03
N GLU A 99 -0.60 -3.08 -5.04
CA GLU A 99 -0.15 -4.14 -4.15
C GLU A 99 -1.25 -4.60 -3.18
N ARG A 100 -2.10 -3.68 -2.69
CA ARG A 100 -3.31 -4.02 -1.90
C ARG A 100 -4.29 -4.86 -2.71
N LYS A 101 -4.60 -4.46 -3.94
CA LYS A 101 -5.44 -5.26 -4.85
C LYS A 101 -4.90 -6.68 -4.97
N LYS A 102 -3.62 -6.82 -5.29
CA LYS A 102 -2.96 -8.12 -5.47
C LYS A 102 -2.98 -8.99 -4.21
N ARG A 103 -2.77 -8.40 -3.03
CA ARG A 103 -2.66 -9.12 -1.75
C ARG A 103 -4.00 -9.41 -1.08
N GLU A 104 -5.02 -8.58 -1.32
CA GLU A 104 -6.28 -8.61 -0.57
C GLU A 104 -7.49 -8.85 -1.48
N LEU A 105 -7.66 -8.06 -2.54
CA LEU A 105 -8.84 -8.13 -3.40
C LEU A 105 -8.82 -9.36 -4.32
N ASP A 106 -7.71 -9.62 -5.00
CA ASP A 106 -7.60 -10.75 -5.94
C ASP A 106 -7.82 -12.11 -5.24
N PRO A 107 -7.23 -12.39 -4.05
CA PRO A 107 -7.51 -13.62 -3.32
C PRO A 107 -8.96 -13.72 -2.85
N MET A 108 -9.55 -12.61 -2.39
CA MET A 108 -10.95 -12.59 -1.98
C MET A 108 -11.88 -12.92 -3.15
N LEU A 109 -11.67 -12.32 -4.32
CA LEU A 109 -12.47 -12.62 -5.51
C LEU A 109 -12.34 -14.09 -5.93
N ARG A 110 -11.12 -14.66 -5.93
CA ARG A 110 -10.91 -16.08 -6.21
C ARG A 110 -11.64 -17.00 -5.22
N LEU A 111 -11.67 -16.63 -3.94
CA LEU A 111 -12.43 -17.38 -2.94
C LEU A 111 -13.93 -17.29 -3.22
N LEU A 112 -14.46 -16.10 -3.50
CA LEU A 112 -15.87 -15.91 -3.80
C LEU A 112 -16.30 -16.68 -5.06
N ASP A 113 -15.44 -16.76 -6.07
CA ASP A 113 -15.65 -17.59 -7.26
C ASP A 113 -15.86 -19.07 -6.91
N GLN A 114 -15.09 -19.60 -5.97
CA GLN A 114 -15.21 -20.99 -5.51
C GLN A 114 -16.47 -21.20 -4.67
N LEU A 115 -16.87 -20.21 -3.88
CA LEU A 115 -18.04 -20.28 -3.00
C LEU A 115 -19.37 -20.12 -3.75
N GLU A 116 -19.37 -19.61 -4.98
CA GLU A 116 -20.58 -19.61 -5.82
C GLU A 116 -20.88 -20.99 -6.42
N ASP A 117 -19.87 -21.84 -6.59
CA ASP A 117 -19.99 -23.16 -7.21
C ASP A 117 -20.26 -24.26 -6.17
N ILE A 118 -21.25 -24.02 -5.30
CA ILE A 118 -21.69 -25.03 -4.33
C ILE A 118 -22.79 -25.93 -4.90
N GLU A 119 -22.65 -27.23 -4.69
CA GLU A 119 -23.74 -28.18 -4.89
C GLU A 119 -24.70 -28.10 -3.68
N GLY A 120 -25.97 -27.81 -3.95
CA GLY A 120 -27.00 -27.73 -2.91
C GLY A 120 -28.41 -27.74 -3.49
N ASP A 121 -29.38 -28.14 -2.68
CA ASP A 121 -30.78 -28.06 -3.08
C ASP A 121 -31.18 -26.59 -3.22
N LYS A 122 -31.54 -26.18 -4.44
CA LYS A 122 -31.99 -24.81 -4.75
C LYS A 122 -33.29 -24.41 -4.02
N LYS A 123 -34.00 -25.37 -3.42
CA LYS A 123 -35.17 -25.14 -2.57
C LYS A 123 -34.81 -24.91 -1.10
N ASP A 124 -33.58 -25.19 -0.68
CA ASP A 124 -33.10 -24.85 0.66
C ASP A 124 -32.90 -23.32 0.78
N LYS A 125 -33.63 -22.72 1.71
CA LYS A 125 -33.54 -21.30 2.03
C LYS A 125 -32.12 -20.86 2.44
N HIS A 126 -31.35 -21.74 3.10
CA HIS A 126 -30.00 -21.44 3.54
C HIS A 126 -29.03 -21.40 2.37
N ALA A 127 -29.10 -22.39 1.47
CA ALA A 127 -28.30 -22.43 0.25
C ALA A 127 -28.59 -21.21 -0.66
N LYS A 128 -29.86 -20.84 -0.79
CA LYS A 128 -30.27 -19.66 -1.56
C LYS A 128 -29.71 -18.35 -0.99
N GLN A 129 -29.91 -18.11 0.31
CA GLN A 129 -29.42 -16.88 0.96
C GLN A 129 -27.90 -16.76 0.89
N PHE A 130 -27.18 -17.87 1.10
CA PHE A 130 -25.73 -17.90 0.99
C PHE A 130 -25.27 -17.52 -0.42
N THR A 131 -25.79 -18.21 -1.45
CA THR A 131 -25.41 -17.97 -2.85
C THR A 131 -25.71 -16.53 -3.29
N GLU A 132 -26.86 -15.98 -2.89
CA GLU A 132 -27.21 -14.58 -3.17
C GLU A 132 -26.24 -13.60 -2.50
N THR A 133 -25.86 -13.87 -1.24
CA THR A 133 -24.95 -13.02 -0.48
C THR A 133 -23.54 -13.03 -1.09
N ILE A 134 -23.00 -14.22 -1.37
CA ILE A 134 -21.68 -14.37 -2.02
C ILE A 134 -21.69 -13.68 -3.39
N GLY A 135 -22.74 -13.88 -4.18
CA GLY A 135 -22.87 -13.23 -5.49
C GLY A 135 -22.94 -11.72 -5.44
N ASN A 136 -23.60 -11.15 -4.43
CA ASN A 136 -23.62 -9.70 -4.24
C ASN A 136 -22.24 -9.15 -3.84
N ILE A 137 -21.54 -9.82 -2.92
CA ILE A 137 -20.18 -9.44 -2.51
C ILE A 137 -19.22 -9.53 -3.70
N ARG A 138 -19.29 -10.61 -4.48
CA ARG A 138 -18.47 -10.82 -5.68
C ARG A 138 -18.70 -9.72 -6.70
N LYS A 139 -19.95 -9.42 -7.04
CA LYS A 139 -20.30 -8.34 -7.98
C LYS A 139 -19.75 -7.00 -7.53
N PHE A 140 -19.89 -6.67 -6.25
CA PHE A 140 -19.33 -5.43 -5.69
C PHE A 140 -17.80 -5.42 -5.78
N GLY A 141 -17.14 -6.51 -5.39
CA GLY A 141 -15.68 -6.65 -5.48
C GLY A 141 -15.17 -6.50 -6.92
N GLN A 142 -15.86 -7.07 -7.91
CA GLN A 142 -15.52 -6.92 -9.34
C GLN A 142 -15.71 -5.48 -9.85
N GLN A 143 -16.71 -4.76 -9.35
CA GLN A 143 -16.90 -3.34 -9.68
C GLN A 143 -15.77 -2.50 -9.10
N ALA A 144 -15.41 -2.73 -7.83
CA ALA A 144 -14.28 -2.09 -7.19
C ALA A 144 -12.97 -2.40 -7.95
N ASP A 145 -12.77 -3.65 -8.35
CA ASP A 145 -11.59 -4.08 -9.10
C ASP A 145 -11.40 -3.32 -10.42
N LYS A 146 -12.48 -3.20 -11.21
CA LYS A 146 -12.48 -2.43 -12.46
C LYS A 146 -12.19 -0.95 -12.23
N MET A 147 -12.73 -0.39 -11.14
CA MET A 147 -12.47 1.00 -10.76
C MET A 147 -10.99 1.20 -10.41
N LEU A 148 -10.40 0.32 -9.60
CA LEU A 148 -8.98 0.37 -9.24
C LEU A 148 -8.07 0.21 -10.45
N ASP A 149 -8.37 -0.71 -11.37
CA ASP A 149 -7.62 -0.86 -12.62
C ASP A 149 -7.65 0.39 -13.48
N THR A 150 -8.79 1.08 -13.49
CA THR A 150 -8.94 2.34 -14.21
C THR A 150 -8.09 3.44 -13.56
N MET A 151 -8.07 3.51 -12.22
CA MET A 151 -7.19 4.45 -11.50
C MET A 151 -5.72 4.20 -11.80
N VAL A 152 -5.28 2.94 -11.76
CA VAL A 152 -3.87 2.56 -11.97
C VAL A 152 -3.40 2.86 -13.40
N LYS A 153 -4.30 2.77 -14.39
CA LYS A 153 -3.98 3.03 -15.81
C LYS A 153 -4.12 4.50 -16.21
N ALA A 154 -4.86 5.28 -15.44
CA ALA A 154 -5.09 6.68 -15.71
C ALA A 154 -3.93 7.56 -15.20
N ASP A 155 -3.70 8.68 -15.88
CA ASP A 155 -2.89 9.75 -15.31
C ASP A 155 -3.68 10.51 -14.22
N GLU A 156 -2.94 11.20 -13.34
CA GLU A 156 -3.49 11.94 -12.19
C GLU A 156 -4.60 12.92 -12.62
N ASN A 157 -4.37 13.61 -13.74
CA ASN A 157 -5.25 14.67 -14.24
C ASN A 157 -6.58 14.14 -14.79
N TRP A 158 -6.54 13.00 -15.50
CA TRP A 158 -7.73 12.37 -16.03
C TRP A 158 -8.62 11.82 -14.92
N PHE A 159 -8.04 11.20 -13.89
CA PHE A 159 -8.80 10.62 -12.80
C PHE A 159 -9.52 11.68 -11.95
N LEU A 160 -8.82 12.75 -11.55
CA LEU A 160 -9.42 13.87 -10.82
C LEU A 160 -10.55 14.54 -11.62
N GLY A 161 -10.35 14.71 -12.94
CA GLY A 161 -11.37 15.25 -13.83
C GLY A 161 -12.60 14.34 -14.00
N SER A 162 -12.44 13.03 -13.85
CA SER A 162 -13.53 12.06 -13.92
C SER A 162 -14.31 11.99 -12.61
N LEU A 163 -13.63 12.00 -11.45
CA LEU A 163 -14.27 12.05 -10.13
C LEU A 163 -15.15 13.30 -9.96
N LEU A 164 -14.68 14.46 -10.39
CA LEU A 164 -15.47 15.71 -10.33
C LEU A 164 -16.77 15.64 -11.14
N LYS A 165 -16.84 14.79 -12.16
CA LYS A 165 -18.05 14.57 -12.97
C LYS A 165 -19.01 13.57 -12.33
N PHE A 166 -18.55 12.72 -11.42
CA PHE A 166 -19.41 11.78 -10.68
C PHE A 166 -20.07 12.42 -9.44
N PHE A 167 -19.50 13.50 -8.90
CA PHE A 167 -20.07 14.26 -7.78
C PHE A 167 -20.94 15.47 -8.21
N LYS A 168 -21.24 15.58 -9.50
CA LYS A 168 -22.11 16.62 -10.08
C LYS A 168 -23.29 15.95 -10.78
#